data_AF-A0A968C6H4-F1
#
_entry.id   AF-A0A968C6H4-F1
#
_cell.length_a   1.000
_cell.length_b   1.000
_cell.length_c   1.000
_cell.angle_alpha   90.00
_cell.angle_beta   90.00
_cell.angle_gamma   90.00
#
_symmetry.space_group_name_H-M   'P 1'
#
loop_
_entity.id
_entity.type
_entity.pdbx_description
1 polymer ?
#
loop_
_entity_poly.entity_id
_entity_poly.type
_entity_poly.pdbx_seq_one_letter_code
_entity_poly.pdbx_strand_id
1 'polypeptide(L)'
;ELMLFSMRYLWDDGAGVFVDRVVAPDDIGLLRHTINPFELNCRAARLLGRLSQEAGRSDFGERARVALSSQTAVARSHSVDAAWYALALRDVGFSETS
;
A
#
# COMPACT_ATOMS: atom_id res chain seq x y z
N GLU A 1 7.80 -5.47 -14.11
CA GLU A 1 6.45 -6.01 -14.40
C GLU A 1 5.65 -6.35 -13.15
N LEU A 2 6.21 -7.02 -12.13
CA LEU A 2 5.48 -7.40 -10.91
C LEU A 2 4.67 -6.26 -10.27
N MET A 3 5.26 -5.08 -10.05
CA MET A 3 4.51 -3.95 -9.44
C MET A 3 3.36 -3.43 -10.30
N LEU A 4 3.50 -3.50 -11.63
CA LEU A 4 2.42 -3.12 -12.54
C LEU A 4 1.27 -4.13 -12.49
N PHE A 5 1.59 -5.42 -12.31
CA PHE A 5 0.58 -6.44 -12.06
C PHE A 5 -0.13 -6.17 -10.73
N SER A 6 0.61 -5.96 -9.63
CA SER A 6 0.02 -5.69 -8.32
C SER A 6 -0.89 -4.46 -8.33
N MET A 7 -0.45 -3.36 -8.97
CA MET A 7 -1.27 -2.14 -9.09
C MET A 7 -2.54 -2.34 -9.91
N ARG A 8 -2.55 -3.30 -10.83
CA ARG A 8 -3.69 -3.57 -11.71
C ARG A 8 -4.71 -4.52 -11.08
N TYR A 9 -4.25 -5.52 -10.32
CA TYR A 9 -5.10 -6.61 -9.86
C TYR A 9 -5.34 -6.64 -8.36
N LEU A 10 -4.38 -6.15 -7.57
CA LEU A 10 -4.45 -6.17 -6.10
C LEU A 10 -4.78 -4.80 -5.52
N TRP A 11 -5.06 -3.82 -6.37
CA TRP A 11 -5.41 -2.50 -5.88
C TRP A 11 -6.93 -2.33 -5.72
N ASP A 12 -7.33 -1.77 -4.59
CA ASP A 12 -8.68 -1.29 -4.31
C ASP A 12 -8.74 0.24 -4.46
N ASP A 13 -9.35 0.72 -5.55
CA ASP A 13 -9.50 2.16 -5.83
C ASP A 13 -10.42 2.88 -4.86
N GLY A 14 -11.38 2.19 -4.24
CA GLY A 14 -12.27 2.78 -3.25
C GLY A 14 -11.55 3.05 -1.93
N ALA A 15 -10.69 2.13 -1.51
CA ALA A 15 -9.98 2.20 -0.24
C ALA A 15 -8.58 2.83 -0.33
N GLY A 16 -8.03 3.00 -1.54
CA GLY A 16 -6.64 3.42 -1.73
C GLY A 16 -5.62 2.36 -1.29
N VAL A 17 -6.09 1.10 -1.33
CA VAL A 17 -5.55 -0.19 -0.84
C VAL A 17 -4.70 -1.04 -1.75
N PHE A 18 -3.66 -1.72 -1.27
CA PHE A 18 -3.39 -3.09 -1.72
C PHE A 18 -4.13 -4.11 -0.84
N VAL A 19 -4.93 -4.97 -1.46
CA VAL A 19 -5.55 -6.15 -0.83
C VAL A 19 -4.59 -7.35 -0.83
N ASP A 20 -4.87 -8.33 0.02
CA ASP A 20 -4.04 -9.53 0.14
C ASP A 20 -4.17 -10.51 -1.04
N ARG A 21 -5.28 -10.43 -1.81
CA ARG A 21 -5.58 -11.37 -2.90
C ARG A 21 -6.53 -10.81 -3.96
N VAL A 22 -6.57 -11.48 -5.11
CA VAL A 22 -7.66 -11.37 -6.08
C VAL A 22 -8.71 -12.43 -5.73
N VAL A 23 -9.98 -12.04 -5.67
CA VAL A 23 -11.10 -12.96 -5.42
C VAL A 23 -11.49 -13.65 -6.73
N ALA A 24 -11.50 -14.98 -6.74
CA ALA A 24 -11.98 -15.80 -7.84
C ALA A 24 -13.49 -16.05 -7.75
N PRO A 25 -14.19 -16.28 -8.87
CA PRO A 25 -15.64 -16.52 -8.86
C PRO A 25 -16.07 -17.74 -8.02
N ASP A 26 -15.20 -18.74 -7.91
CA ASP A 26 -15.40 -19.98 -7.18
C ASP A 26 -14.82 -19.96 -5.75
N ASP A 27 -14.27 -18.82 -5.30
CA ASP A 27 -13.87 -18.67 -3.90
C ASP A 27 -15.07 -18.87 -2.98
N ILE A 28 -14.84 -19.51 -1.83
CA ILE A 28 -15.87 -19.85 -0.86
C ILE A 28 -15.50 -19.39 0.55
N GLY A 29 -16.51 -19.11 1.37
CA GLY A 29 -16.33 -18.69 2.76
C GLY A 29 -15.43 -17.46 2.87
N LEU A 30 -14.43 -17.53 3.76
CA LEU A 30 -13.48 -16.44 4.01
C LEU A 30 -12.63 -16.06 2.79
N LEU A 31 -12.48 -16.93 1.79
CA LEU A 31 -11.72 -16.62 0.58
C LEU A 31 -12.40 -15.54 -0.28
N ARG A 32 -13.71 -15.33 -0.11
CA ARG A 32 -14.46 -14.25 -0.77
C ARG A 32 -14.18 -12.86 -0.21
N HIS A 33 -13.50 -12.78 0.93
CA HIS A 33 -13.27 -11.54 1.64
C HIS A 33 -11.78 -11.20 1.59
N THR A 34 -11.47 -10.06 0.99
CA THR A 34 -10.14 -9.47 1.06
C THR A 34 -9.95 -8.79 2.40
N ILE A 35 -8.70 -8.70 2.82
CA ILE A 35 -8.28 -7.81 3.90
C ILE A 35 -7.31 -6.76 3.35
N ASN A 36 -7.09 -5.72 4.14
CA ASN A 36 -6.17 -4.62 3.83
C ASN A 36 -4.98 -4.68 4.81
N PRO A 37 -3.93 -5.46 4.53
CA PRO A 37 -2.89 -5.69 5.52
C PRO A 37 -2.02 -4.43 5.67
N PHE A 38 -1.94 -3.91 6.90
CA PHE A 38 -1.21 -2.68 7.22
C PHE A 38 0.26 -2.71 6.80
N GLU A 39 0.98 -3.75 7.21
CA GLU A 39 2.40 -3.92 6.89
C GLU A 39 2.63 -4.05 5.38
N LEU A 40 1.77 -4.79 4.68
CA LEU A 40 1.84 -4.94 3.23
C LEU A 40 1.71 -3.59 2.52
N ASN A 41 0.74 -2.78 2.94
CA ASN A 41 0.50 -1.46 2.36
C ASN A 41 1.65 -0.49 2.64
N CYS A 42 2.22 -0.50 3.85
CA CYS A 42 3.40 0.30 4.17
C CYS A 42 4.62 -0.11 3.34
N ARG A 43 4.87 -1.43 3.20
CA ARG A 43 5.96 -1.95 2.37
C ARG A 43 5.76 -1.64 0.89
N ALA A 44 4.53 -1.75 0.38
CA ALA A 44 4.20 -1.41 -1.00
C ALA A 44 4.41 0.08 -1.26
N ALA A 45 3.94 0.96 -0.37
CA ALA A 45 4.17 2.39 -0.45
C ALA A 45 5.67 2.73 -0.48
N ARG A 46 6.44 2.12 0.42
CA ARG A 46 7.90 2.27 0.48
C ARG A 46 8.58 1.85 -0.82
N LEU A 47 8.23 0.68 -1.36
CA LEU A 47 8.80 0.19 -2.62
C LEU A 47 8.43 1.10 -3.80
N LEU A 48 7.17 1.51 -3.90
CA LEU A 48 6.70 2.40 -4.97
C LEU A 48 7.35 3.79 -4.88
N GLY A 49 7.55 4.33 -3.67
CA GLY A 49 8.28 5.58 -3.46
C GLY A 49 9.71 5.51 -3.99
N ARG A 50 10.43 4.43 -3.64
CA ARG A 50 11.78 4.18 -4.16
C ARG A 50 11.81 4.00 -5.68
N LEU A 51 10.90 3.21 -6.24
CA LEU A 51 10.80 3.01 -7.69
C LEU A 51 10.45 4.31 -8.42
N SER A 52 9.64 5.18 -7.83
CA SER A 52 9.35 6.50 -8.40
C SER A 52 10.60 7.36 -8.51
N GLN A 53 11.46 7.32 -7.49
CA GLN A 53 12.71 8.09 -7.46
C GLN A 53 13.77 7.51 -8.39
N GLU A 54 13.96 6.18 -8.36
CA GLU A 54 15.01 5.50 -9.14
C GLU A 54 14.66 5.39 -10.63
N ALA A 55 13.37 5.17 -10.97
CA ALA A 55 12.93 4.93 -12.35
C ALA A 55 12.18 6.12 -12.99
N GLY A 56 12.00 7.24 -12.28
CA GLY A 56 11.31 8.42 -12.80
C GLY A 56 9.82 8.20 -13.10
N ARG A 57 9.21 7.22 -12.43
CA ARG A 57 7.82 6.77 -12.67
C ARG A 57 6.85 7.47 -11.73
N SER A 58 6.26 8.58 -12.16
CA SER A 58 5.37 9.41 -11.35
C SER A 58 4.11 8.68 -10.87
N ASP A 59 3.62 7.72 -11.65
CA ASP A 59 2.50 6.84 -11.31
C ASP A 59 2.77 5.99 -10.07
N PHE A 60 4.01 5.53 -9.88
CA PHE A 60 4.41 4.85 -8.66
C PHE A 60 4.44 5.80 -7.46
N GLY A 61 4.91 7.04 -7.65
CA GLY A 61 4.96 8.03 -6.59
C GLY A 61 3.57 8.43 -6.09
N GLU A 62 2.62 8.63 -7.01
CA GLU A 62 1.21 8.87 -6.65
C GLU A 62 0.62 7.70 -5.87
N ARG A 63 0.83 6.47 -6.37
CA ARG A 63 0.32 5.27 -5.73
C ARG A 63 0.90 5.06 -4.33
N ALA A 64 2.19 5.35 -4.15
CA ALA A 64 2.86 5.29 -2.87
C ALA A 64 2.23 6.23 -1.83
N ARG A 65 1.92 7.48 -2.24
CA ARG A 65 1.30 8.47 -1.35
C ARG A 65 -0.10 8.06 -0.94
N VAL A 66 -0.93 7.61 -1.89
CA VAL A 66 -2.30 7.18 -1.62
C VAL A 66 -2.32 5.97 -0.68
N ALA A 67 -1.48 4.97 -0.97
CA ALA A 67 -1.35 3.79 -0.12
C ALA A 67 -0.92 4.17 1.30
N LEU A 68 0.06 5.08 1.44
CA LEU A 68 0.54 5.49 2.76
C LEU A 68 -0.50 6.32 3.53
N SER A 69 -1.18 7.27 2.87
CA SER A 69 -2.19 8.12 3.52
C SER A 69 -3.37 7.33 4.07
N SER A 70 -3.74 6.22 3.41
CA SER A 70 -4.80 5.34 3.90
C SER A 70 -4.44 4.64 5.22
N GLN A 71 -3.15 4.52 5.53
CA GLN A 71 -2.66 3.85 6.75
C GLN A 71 -2.45 4.81 7.92
N THR A 72 -2.43 6.13 7.68
CA THR A 72 -2.12 7.14 8.70
C THR A 72 -3.01 7.03 9.95
N ALA A 73 -4.32 6.85 9.75
CA ALA A 73 -5.27 6.80 10.87
C ALA A 73 -5.07 5.56 11.76
N VAL A 74 -4.63 4.43 11.18
CA VAL A 74 -4.46 3.16 11.89
C VAL A 74 -3.03 2.92 12.34
N ALA A 75 -2.04 3.66 11.85
CA ALA A 75 -0.63 3.42 12.16
C ALA A 75 -0.35 3.39 13.66
N ARG A 76 -0.99 4.28 14.45
CA ARG A 76 -0.80 4.35 15.90
C ARG A 76 -1.31 3.11 16.65
N SER A 77 -2.26 2.36 16.11
CA SER A 77 -2.77 1.14 16.75
C SER A 77 -1.91 -0.10 16.50
N HIS A 78 -0.93 -0.03 15.60
CA HIS A 78 -0.11 -1.19 15.19
C HIS A 78 1.17 -1.39 16.03
N SER A 79 1.35 -0.66 17.14
CA SER A 79 2.48 -0.82 18.07
C SER A 79 3.83 -0.86 17.32
N VAL A 80 4.63 -1.92 17.48
CA VAL A 80 5.93 -2.09 16.81
C VAL A 80 5.81 -2.12 15.28
N ASP A 81 4.72 -2.65 14.73
CA ASP A 81 4.52 -2.71 13.27
C ASP A 81 4.40 -1.32 12.65
N ALA A 82 4.05 -0.29 13.43
CA ALA A 82 4.07 1.11 12.99
C ALA A 82 5.46 1.58 12.50
N ALA A 83 6.53 0.86 12.83
CA ALA A 83 7.85 1.07 12.26
C ALA A 83 7.85 0.98 10.72
N TRP A 84 7.02 0.11 10.13
CA TRP A 84 6.89 0.00 8.67
C TRP A 84 6.31 1.28 8.06
N TYR A 85 5.34 1.89 8.74
CA TYR A 85 4.77 3.17 8.34
C TYR A 85 5.82 4.29 8.43
N ALA A 86 6.57 4.36 9.53
CA ALA A 86 7.64 5.34 9.70
C ALA A 86 8.74 5.21 8.63
N LEU A 87 9.13 3.99 8.26
CA LEU A 87 10.07 3.76 7.16
C LEU A 87 9.49 4.17 5.80
N ALA A 88 8.20 3.95 5.57
CA ALA A 88 7.53 4.37 4.36
C ALA A 88 7.43 5.90 4.23
N LEU A 89 7.16 6.63 5.32
CA LEU A 89 7.16 8.11 5.33
C LEU A 89 8.47 8.68 4.77
N ARG A 90 9.60 8.13 5.22
CA ARG A 90 10.94 8.55 4.78
C ARG A 90 11.14 8.33 3.28
N ASP A 91 10.79 7.16 2.78
CA ASP A 91 11.08 6.79 1.38
C ASP A 91 10.09 7.42 0.38
N VAL A 92 8.85 7.70 0.81
CA VAL A 92 7.84 8.39 -0.02
C VAL A 92 8.08 9.91 -0.05
N GLY A 93 8.85 10.45 0.90
CA GLY A 93 8.99 11.89 1.09
C GLY A 93 7.67 12.53 1.52
N PHE A 94 6.83 11.77 2.22
CA PHE A 94 5.53 12.22 2.69
C PHE A 94 5.73 13.00 3.98
N SER A 95 5.41 14.30 3.96
CA SER A 95 5.30 15.09 5.18
C SER A 95 3.87 14.95 5.68
N GLU A 96 3.66 14.37 6.86
CA GLU A 96 2.38 14.48 7.55
C GLU A 96 2.12 15.96 7.79
N THR A 97 1.29 16.60 6.96
CA THR A 97 0.78 17.93 7.30
C THR A 97 -0.19 17.77 8.46
N SER A 98 0.20 18.38 9.59
CA SER A 98 -0.51 18.52 10.86
C SER A 98 -2.00 18.85 10.75
#